data_AF-Q0CFV3-F1
#
_entry.id   AF-Q0CFV3-F1
#
_cell.length_a   1.000
_cell.length_b   1.000
_cell.length_c   1.000
_cell.angle_alpha   90.00
_cell.angle_beta   90.00
_cell.angle_gamma   90.00
#
_symmetry.space_group_name_H-M   'P 1'
#
loop_
_entity.id
_entity.type
_entity.pdbx_description
1 polymer ?
#
loop_
_entity_poly.entity_id
_entity_poly.type
_entity_poly.pdbx_seq_one_letter_code
_entity_poly.pdbx_strand_id
1 'polypeptide(L)'
;MDPSAYIVRDTHRAVVSLRIVAGISSLAALVAFGWSQNNFDNGEVLVEDLGAPVISPVVGILEYTLIWSLLAVSIRLSSQSPIHPAIYVTFDCIAWAGLLAITILYLALMSPYYSGDGYSCPTYTTDCIGKTVANVEHFGTAMALLAVIIHFGLFVWACRIADKFRKSVSKSGHGHAKGSNAA
;
A
#
# COMPACT_ATOMS: atom_id res chain seq x y z
N MET A 1 22.52 -30.81 -2.64
CA MET A 1 22.39 -29.36 -2.83
C MET A 1 20.98 -29.08 -3.31
N ASP A 2 20.19 -28.43 -2.48
CA ASP A 2 18.74 -28.29 -2.68
C ASP A 2 18.45 -27.13 -3.67
N PRO A 3 17.81 -27.38 -4.83
CA PRO A 3 17.41 -26.32 -5.77
C PRO A 3 16.51 -25.25 -5.14
N SER A 4 15.92 -25.53 -3.97
CA SER A 4 15.18 -24.58 -3.14
C SER A 4 16.03 -23.40 -2.65
N ALA A 5 17.34 -23.58 -2.48
CA ALA A 5 18.22 -22.59 -1.87
C ALA A 5 18.56 -21.40 -2.79
N TYR A 6 18.50 -21.58 -4.11
CA TYR A 6 18.88 -20.53 -5.05
C TYR A 6 17.71 -19.56 -5.36
N ILE A 7 16.47 -20.05 -5.43
CA ILE A 7 15.26 -19.23 -5.70
C ILE A 7 14.88 -18.34 -4.51
N VAL A 8 15.29 -18.72 -3.29
CA VAL A 8 15.03 -17.96 -2.05
C VAL A 8 15.92 -16.72 -1.93
N ARG A 9 17.08 -16.67 -2.60
CA ARG A 9 18.11 -15.65 -2.34
C ARG A 9 17.90 -14.33 -3.08
N ASP A 10 17.57 -14.36 -4.37
CA ASP A 10 17.34 -13.12 -5.16
C ASP A 10 16.00 -12.46 -4.83
N THR A 11 15.02 -13.28 -4.48
CA THR A 11 13.69 -12.85 -4.07
C THR A 11 13.72 -12.02 -2.77
N HIS A 12 14.71 -12.20 -1.90
CA HIS A 12 14.76 -11.50 -0.61
C HIS A 12 15.07 -10.01 -0.74
N ARG A 13 16.07 -9.64 -1.56
CA ARG A 13 16.50 -8.24 -1.73
C ARG A 13 15.46 -7.42 -2.49
N ALA A 14 14.94 -7.96 -3.59
CA ALA A 14 13.92 -7.29 -4.38
C ALA A 14 12.66 -6.99 -3.56
N VAL A 15 12.21 -7.93 -2.71
CA VAL A 15 11.04 -7.71 -1.85
C VAL A 15 11.30 -6.63 -0.80
N VAL A 16 12.48 -6.61 -0.18
CA VAL A 16 12.85 -5.53 0.76
C VAL A 16 12.90 -4.18 0.04
N SER A 17 13.51 -4.11 -1.14
CA SER A 17 13.54 -2.88 -1.94
C SER A 17 12.13 -2.41 -2.32
N LEU A 18 11.26 -3.30 -2.78
CA LEU A 18 9.87 -2.96 -3.10
C LEU A 18 9.12 -2.43 -1.87
N ARG A 19 9.33 -3.03 -0.69
CA ARG A 19 8.73 -2.53 0.56
C ARG A 19 9.22 -1.12 0.93
N ILE A 20 10.51 -0.85 0.75
CA ILE A 20 11.07 0.48 1.00
C ILE A 20 10.44 1.49 0.03
N VAL A 21 10.35 1.16 -1.26
CA VAL A 21 9.72 2.05 -2.25
C VAL A 21 8.24 2.25 -1.95
N ALA A 22 7.49 1.22 -1.55
CA ALA A 22 6.11 1.33 -1.13
C ALA A 22 5.95 2.23 0.12
N GLY A 23 6.86 2.09 1.09
CA GLY A 23 6.91 2.94 2.28
C GLY A 23 7.18 4.40 1.94
N ILE A 24 8.20 4.69 1.12
CA ILE A 24 8.51 6.06 0.67
C ILE A 24 7.33 6.65 -0.11
N SER A 25 6.70 5.86 -0.99
CA SER A 25 5.55 6.31 -1.77
C SER A 25 4.34 6.62 -0.88
N SER A 26 4.08 5.75 0.11
CA SER A 26 3.02 5.98 1.10
C SER A 26 3.30 7.22 1.94
N LEU A 27 4.55 7.43 2.37
CA LEU A 27 4.95 8.62 3.13
C LEU A 27 4.80 9.91 2.31
N ALA A 28 5.22 9.91 1.05
CA ALA A 28 5.06 11.07 0.18
C ALA A 28 3.57 11.42 -0.03
N ALA A 29 2.72 10.40 -0.22
CA ALA A 29 1.28 10.59 -0.30
C ALA A 29 0.69 11.10 1.04
N LEU A 30 1.12 10.57 2.18
CA LEU A 30 0.70 11.04 3.51
C LEU A 30 1.02 12.51 3.73
N VAL A 31 2.23 12.94 3.38
CA VAL A 31 2.63 14.35 3.52
C VAL A 31 1.77 15.23 2.61
N ALA A 32 1.51 14.81 1.36
CA ALA A 32 0.69 15.56 0.43
C ALA A 32 -0.78 15.70 0.92
N PHE A 33 -1.41 14.60 1.31
CA PHE A 33 -2.79 14.61 1.78
C PHE A 33 -2.93 15.23 3.18
N GLY A 34 -1.95 15.03 4.07
CA GLY A 34 -1.92 15.67 5.38
C GLY A 34 -1.74 17.18 5.29
N TRP A 35 -0.91 17.66 4.35
CA TRP A 35 -0.84 19.09 4.06
C TRP A 35 -2.17 19.61 3.53
N SER A 36 -2.82 18.89 2.60
CA SER A 36 -4.16 19.28 2.12
C SER A 36 -5.19 19.34 3.26
N GLN A 37 -5.21 18.34 4.13
CA GLN A 37 -6.08 18.31 5.31
C GLN A 37 -5.88 19.53 6.21
N ASN A 38 -4.64 19.94 6.45
CA ASN A 38 -4.35 21.15 7.21
C ASN A 38 -4.93 22.42 6.54
N ASN A 39 -4.95 22.51 5.21
CA ASN A 39 -5.55 23.65 4.51
C ASN A 39 -7.09 23.66 4.62
N PHE A 40 -7.72 22.48 4.62
CA PHE A 40 -9.16 22.33 4.90
C PHE A 40 -9.48 22.75 6.33
N ASP A 41 -8.72 22.26 7.32
CA ASP A 41 -8.95 22.53 8.74
C ASP A 41 -8.75 24.02 9.08
N ASN A 42 -7.84 24.70 8.39
CA ASN A 42 -7.63 26.15 8.53
C ASN A 42 -8.65 27.01 7.77
N GLY A 43 -9.56 26.38 7.00
CA GLY A 43 -10.56 27.10 6.21
C GLY A 43 -9.99 27.87 5.03
N GLU A 44 -8.82 27.48 4.50
CA GLU A 44 -8.21 28.10 3.32
C GLU A 44 -8.92 27.67 2.02
N VAL A 45 -9.59 26.51 2.06
CA VAL A 45 -10.36 25.90 0.98
C VAL A 45 -11.65 25.29 1.53
N LEU A 46 -12.71 25.24 0.72
CA LEU A 46 -14.03 24.74 1.16
C LEU A 46 -14.06 23.21 1.29
N VAL A 47 -14.54 22.73 2.44
CA VAL A 47 -14.58 21.30 2.82
C VAL A 47 -15.72 20.50 2.17
N GLU A 48 -16.72 21.18 1.61
CA GLU A 48 -17.86 20.55 0.93
C GLU A 48 -17.56 20.23 -0.54
N ASP A 49 -16.37 20.61 -1.01
CA ASP A 49 -15.99 20.54 -2.42
C ASP A 49 -15.10 19.32 -2.73
N LEU A 50 -15.20 18.83 -3.96
CA LEU A 50 -14.37 17.77 -4.54
C LEU A 50 -14.09 16.57 -3.60
N GLY A 51 -12.80 16.26 -3.38
CA GLY A 51 -12.32 15.11 -2.64
C GLY A 51 -12.20 15.31 -1.13
N ALA A 52 -12.50 16.51 -0.61
CA ALA A 52 -12.30 16.85 0.81
C ALA A 52 -12.94 15.84 1.80
N PRO A 53 -14.17 15.34 1.58
CA PRO A 53 -14.82 14.40 2.50
C PRO A 53 -14.10 13.06 2.67
N VAL A 54 -13.24 12.68 1.72
CA VAL A 54 -12.53 11.38 1.74
C VAL A 54 -11.04 11.50 2.05
N ILE A 55 -10.52 12.71 2.31
CA ILE A 55 -9.11 12.94 2.65
C ILE A 55 -8.71 12.19 3.92
N SER A 56 -9.50 12.30 4.99
CA SER A 56 -9.21 11.61 6.25
C SER A 56 -9.15 10.07 6.08
N PRO A 57 -10.12 9.42 5.41
CA PRO A 57 -10.01 8.02 5.04
C PRO A 57 -8.77 7.67 4.19
N VAL A 58 -8.42 8.51 3.20
CA VAL A 58 -7.21 8.32 2.37
C VAL A 58 -5.96 8.33 3.25
N VAL A 59 -5.82 9.30 4.15
CA VAL A 59 -4.71 9.40 5.10
C VAL A 59 -4.63 8.13 5.96
N GLY A 60 -5.75 7.69 6.57
CA GLY A 60 -5.76 6.51 7.43
C GLY A 60 -5.30 5.22 6.73
N ILE A 61 -5.69 5.03 5.46
CA ILE A 61 -5.22 3.87 4.68
C ILE A 61 -3.75 4.00 4.29
N LEU A 62 -3.28 5.19 3.94
CA LEU A 62 -1.86 5.42 3.65
C LEU A 62 -0.97 5.22 4.88
N GLU A 63 -1.45 5.57 6.08
CA GLU A 63 -0.76 5.31 7.34
C GLU A 63 -0.62 3.80 7.56
N TYR A 64 -1.70 3.05 7.34
CA TYR A 64 -1.66 1.60 7.41
C TYR A 64 -0.64 1.00 6.44
N THR A 65 -0.61 1.45 5.17
CA THR A 65 0.34 0.91 4.17
C THR A 65 1.79 1.27 4.51
N LEU A 66 2.03 2.46 5.04
CA LEU A 66 3.34 2.89 5.54
C LEU A 66 3.78 2.01 6.73
N ILE A 67 2.96 1.90 7.77
CA ILE A 67 3.25 1.11 8.98
C ILE A 67 3.51 -0.35 8.61
N TRP A 68 2.65 -0.93 7.78
CA TRP A 68 2.82 -2.31 7.33
C TRP A 68 4.13 -2.50 6.58
N SER A 69 4.49 -1.58 5.68
CA SER A 69 5.75 -1.65 4.94
C SER A 69 6.97 -1.56 5.86
N LEU A 70 6.94 -0.66 6.85
CA LEU A 70 8.01 -0.49 7.85
C LEU A 70 8.14 -1.73 8.75
N LEU A 71 7.02 -2.28 9.23
CA LEU A 71 7.00 -3.49 10.04
C LEU A 71 7.56 -4.68 9.26
N ALA A 72 7.11 -4.89 8.02
CA ALA A 72 7.58 -5.98 7.18
C ALA A 72 9.09 -5.89 6.89
N VAL A 73 9.62 -4.69 6.64
CA VAL A 73 11.07 -4.48 6.48
C VAL A 73 11.80 -4.74 7.79
N SER A 74 11.32 -4.17 8.90
CA SER A 74 11.96 -4.29 10.22
C SER A 74 12.04 -5.74 10.68
N ILE A 75 10.97 -6.52 10.52
CA ILE A 75 10.98 -7.94 10.89
C ILE A 75 11.95 -8.73 10.01
N ARG A 76 12.03 -8.44 8.70
CA ARG A 76 12.98 -9.12 7.81
C ARG A 76 14.44 -8.78 8.08
N LEU A 77 14.72 -7.57 8.52
CA LEU A 77 16.08 -7.14 8.84
C LEU A 77 16.50 -7.60 10.24
N SER A 78 15.57 -7.67 11.20
CA SER A 78 15.87 -8.02 12.59
C SER A 78 15.74 -9.52 12.92
N SER A 79 14.83 -10.24 12.25
CA SER A 79 14.55 -11.64 12.55
C SER A 79 15.19 -12.58 11.53
N GLN A 80 15.90 -13.59 12.05
CA GLN A 80 16.35 -14.74 11.26
C GLN A 80 15.22 -15.76 11.04
N SER A 81 14.08 -15.61 11.74
CA SER A 81 12.98 -16.56 11.69
C SER A 81 12.02 -16.26 10.56
N PRO A 82 11.64 -17.26 9.73
CA PRO A 82 10.70 -17.06 8.64
C PRO A 82 9.31 -16.76 9.18
N ILE A 83 8.73 -15.63 8.76
CA ILE A 83 7.31 -15.32 9.03
C ILE A 83 6.44 -16.25 8.19
N HIS A 84 5.34 -16.72 8.79
CA HIS A 84 4.36 -17.54 8.09
C HIS A 84 3.80 -16.81 6.84
N PRO A 85 3.83 -17.42 5.63
CA PRO A 85 3.44 -16.75 4.38
C PRO A 85 2.02 -16.16 4.39
N ALA A 86 1.09 -16.78 5.12
CA ALA A 86 -0.28 -16.29 5.24
C ALA A 86 -0.38 -14.87 5.84
N ILE A 87 0.55 -14.49 6.72
CA ILE A 87 0.58 -13.13 7.30
C ILE A 87 0.81 -12.12 6.16
N TYR A 88 1.81 -12.32 5.31
CA TYR A 88 2.05 -11.43 4.17
C TYR A 88 0.84 -11.35 3.24
N VAL A 89 0.21 -12.49 2.93
CA VAL A 89 -0.99 -12.53 2.08
C VAL A 89 -2.09 -11.62 2.63
N THR A 90 -2.42 -11.77 3.92
CA THR A 90 -3.52 -11.02 4.54
C THR A 90 -3.25 -9.52 4.54
N PHE A 91 -2.12 -9.09 5.08
CA PHE A 91 -1.82 -7.66 5.22
C PHE A 91 -1.53 -6.99 3.88
N ASP A 92 -0.90 -7.68 2.92
CA ASP A 92 -0.72 -7.13 1.57
C ASP A 92 -2.04 -7.03 0.79
N CYS A 93 -2.94 -7.98 0.99
CA CYS A 93 -4.28 -7.91 0.39
C CYS A 93 -5.08 -6.74 0.95
N ILE A 94 -5.05 -6.51 2.27
CA ILE A 94 -5.74 -5.38 2.91
C ILE A 94 -5.13 -4.06 2.44
N ALA A 95 -3.80 -3.94 2.44
CA ALA A 95 -3.08 -2.77 1.97
C ALA A 95 -3.45 -2.43 0.52
N TRP A 96 -3.39 -3.43 -0.37
CA TRP A 96 -3.73 -3.26 -1.78
C TRP A 96 -5.20 -2.90 -1.98
N ALA A 97 -6.13 -3.69 -1.42
CA ALA A 97 -7.55 -3.52 -1.67
C ALA A 97 -8.08 -2.22 -1.05
N GLY A 98 -7.66 -1.91 0.17
CA GLY A 98 -8.03 -0.67 0.86
C GLY A 98 -7.53 0.56 0.10
N LEU A 99 -6.26 0.57 -0.29
CA LEU A 99 -5.67 1.70 -1.00
C LEU A 99 -6.27 1.84 -2.41
N LEU A 100 -6.50 0.75 -3.13
CA LEU A 100 -7.16 0.77 -4.43
C LEU A 100 -8.59 1.33 -4.32
N ALA A 101 -9.39 0.83 -3.39
CA ALA A 101 -10.77 1.26 -3.22
C ALA A 101 -10.87 2.75 -2.87
N ILE A 102 -10.05 3.22 -1.92
CA ILE A 102 -10.10 4.62 -1.50
C ILE A 102 -9.55 5.56 -2.58
N THR A 103 -8.51 5.16 -3.32
CA THR A 103 -7.98 5.95 -4.45
C THR A 103 -8.99 6.05 -5.59
N ILE A 104 -9.72 4.97 -5.91
CA ILE A 104 -10.80 5.02 -6.92
C ILE A 104 -11.89 5.99 -6.46
N LEU A 105 -12.34 5.89 -5.21
CA LEU A 105 -13.36 6.78 -4.65
C LEU A 105 -12.91 8.24 -4.68
N TYR A 106 -11.67 8.52 -4.26
CA TYR A 106 -11.08 9.85 -4.31
C TYR A 106 -11.03 10.40 -5.75
N LEU A 107 -10.54 9.62 -6.72
CA LEU A 107 -10.50 10.04 -8.13
C LEU A 107 -11.89 10.28 -8.71
N ALA A 108 -12.89 9.49 -8.32
CA ALA A 108 -14.27 9.69 -8.74
C ALA A 108 -14.84 11.03 -8.23
N LEU A 109 -14.55 11.39 -6.98
CA LEU A 109 -14.94 12.66 -6.38
C LEU A 109 -14.15 13.86 -6.95
N MET A 110 -12.91 13.63 -7.36
CA MET A 110 -12.10 14.63 -8.06
C MET A 110 -12.49 14.80 -9.53
N SER A 111 -13.43 14.04 -10.10
CA SER A 111 -13.80 14.18 -11.52
C SER A 111 -14.14 15.61 -11.96
N PRO A 112 -14.85 16.46 -11.18
CA PRO A 112 -15.16 17.83 -11.57
C PRO A 112 -13.92 18.72 -11.71
N TYR A 113 -12.80 18.37 -11.06
CA TYR A 113 -11.52 19.09 -11.13
C TYR A 113 -11.00 19.18 -12.57
N TYR A 114 -11.12 18.10 -13.36
CA TYR A 114 -10.57 18.06 -14.73
C TYR A 114 -11.28 19.00 -15.71
N SER A 115 -12.42 19.54 -15.31
CA SER A 115 -13.20 20.54 -16.05
C SER A 115 -13.19 21.93 -15.43
N GLY A 116 -12.54 22.12 -14.27
CA GLY A 116 -12.65 23.33 -13.45
C GLY A 116 -11.31 23.89 -12.95
N ASP A 117 -11.39 24.84 -12.00
CA ASP A 117 -10.24 25.62 -11.51
C ASP A 117 -9.59 25.09 -10.22
N GLY A 118 -10.06 23.99 -9.65
CA GLY A 118 -9.57 23.48 -8.36
C GLY A 118 -10.65 23.48 -7.27
N TYR A 119 -10.21 23.43 -6.01
CA TYR A 119 -11.08 23.68 -4.87
C TYR A 119 -11.56 25.13 -4.86
N SER A 120 -12.81 25.32 -4.47
CA SER A 120 -13.38 26.63 -4.19
C SER A 120 -12.79 27.23 -2.90
N CYS A 121 -12.57 28.54 -2.89
CA CYS A 121 -12.08 29.27 -1.72
C CYS A 121 -13.18 30.15 -1.11
N PRO A 122 -13.11 30.48 0.20
CA PRO A 122 -13.99 31.46 0.80
C PRO A 122 -13.89 32.83 0.12
N THR A 123 -14.99 33.59 0.09
CA THR A 123 -15.09 34.88 -0.61
C THR A 123 -14.22 35.99 -0.04
N TYR A 124 -13.70 35.83 1.19
CA TYR A 124 -12.84 36.81 1.86
C TYR A 124 -11.34 36.59 1.60
N THR A 125 -10.97 35.51 0.91
CA THR A 125 -9.56 35.18 0.65
C THR A 125 -9.10 35.87 -0.64
N THR A 126 -8.06 36.70 -0.56
CA THR A 126 -7.53 37.44 -1.73
C THR A 126 -6.68 36.57 -2.64
N ASP A 127 -5.99 35.57 -2.07
CA ASP A 127 -5.14 34.62 -2.80
C ASP A 127 -5.68 33.20 -2.62
N CYS A 128 -6.49 32.73 -3.58
CA CYS A 128 -7.05 31.38 -3.54
C CYS A 128 -5.99 30.33 -3.92
N ILE A 129 -5.68 29.43 -2.99
CA ILE A 129 -4.70 28.33 -3.20
C ILE A 129 -5.34 27.02 -3.64
N GLY A 130 -6.65 26.99 -3.93
CA GLY A 130 -7.39 25.76 -4.20
C GLY A 130 -6.85 24.91 -5.35
N LYS A 131 -6.30 25.53 -6.39
CA LYS A 131 -5.62 24.82 -7.48
C LYS A 131 -4.31 24.17 -7.05
N THR A 132 -3.54 24.84 -6.19
CA THR A 132 -2.30 24.30 -5.62
C THR A 132 -2.60 23.10 -4.74
N VAL A 133 -3.62 23.20 -3.87
CA VAL A 133 -4.10 22.08 -3.04
C VAL A 133 -4.43 20.87 -3.90
N ALA A 134 -5.27 21.04 -4.92
CA ALA A 134 -5.65 19.95 -5.82
C ALA A 134 -4.45 19.34 -6.58
N ASN A 135 -3.46 20.15 -7.00
CA ASN A 135 -2.24 19.66 -7.64
C ASN A 135 -1.39 18.79 -6.69
N VAL A 136 -1.26 19.22 -5.42
CA VAL A 136 -0.54 18.45 -4.40
C VAL A 136 -1.24 17.13 -4.12
N GLU A 137 -2.57 17.12 -4.04
CA GLU A 137 -3.32 15.88 -3.89
C GLU A 137 -3.20 14.95 -5.11
N HIS A 138 -3.13 15.48 -6.33
CA HIS A 138 -2.86 14.67 -7.53
C HIS A 138 -1.48 14.02 -7.48
N PHE A 139 -0.46 14.76 -7.01
CA PHE A 139 0.86 14.18 -6.74
C PHE A 139 0.75 13.06 -5.69
N GLY A 140 0.08 13.31 -4.57
CA GLY A 140 -0.18 12.31 -3.54
C GLY A 140 -0.90 11.08 -4.08
N THR A 141 -1.87 11.28 -4.97
CA THR A 141 -2.63 10.22 -5.64
C THR A 141 -1.73 9.38 -6.56
N ALA A 142 -0.83 10.01 -7.32
CA ALA A 142 0.13 9.29 -8.14
C ALA A 142 1.07 8.41 -7.29
N MET A 143 1.52 8.93 -6.15
CA MET A 143 2.34 8.16 -5.19
C MET A 143 1.53 7.02 -4.53
N ALA A 144 0.26 7.25 -4.23
CA ALA A 144 -0.65 6.22 -3.74
C ALA A 144 -0.86 5.10 -4.78
N LEU A 145 -1.08 5.43 -6.05
CA LEU A 145 -1.19 4.45 -7.14
C LEU A 145 0.09 3.63 -7.32
N LEU A 146 1.26 4.25 -7.18
CA LEU A 146 2.52 3.52 -7.17
C LEU A 146 2.58 2.51 -6.01
N ALA A 147 2.17 2.91 -4.81
CA ALA A 147 2.07 2.02 -3.67
C ALA A 147 1.05 0.88 -3.91
N VAL A 148 -0.10 1.15 -4.53
CA VAL A 148 -1.10 0.13 -4.93
C VAL A 148 -0.46 -0.95 -5.81
N ILE A 149 0.26 -0.54 -6.87
CA ILE A 149 0.92 -1.47 -7.80
C ILE A 149 1.94 -2.35 -7.06
N ILE A 150 2.72 -1.74 -6.17
CA ILE A 150 3.73 -2.47 -5.40
C ILE A 150 3.08 -3.44 -4.41
N HIS A 151 2.07 -3.03 -3.65
CA HIS A 151 1.34 -3.89 -2.73
C HIS A 151 0.64 -5.04 -3.46
N PHE A 152 0.10 -4.81 -4.66
CA PHE A 152 -0.42 -5.89 -5.50
C PHE A 152 0.66 -6.91 -5.87
N GLY A 153 1.83 -6.43 -6.31
CA GLY A 153 2.97 -7.29 -6.63
C GLY A 153 3.43 -8.13 -5.43
N LEU A 154 3.49 -7.51 -4.24
CA LEU A 154 3.84 -8.16 -2.97
C LEU A 154 2.78 -9.18 -2.53
N PHE A 155 1.49 -8.88 -2.71
CA PHE A 155 0.39 -9.81 -2.48
C PHE A 155 0.49 -11.04 -3.38
N VAL A 156 0.65 -10.86 -4.69
CA VAL A 156 0.82 -11.97 -5.65
C VAL A 156 2.04 -12.81 -5.31
N TRP A 157 3.15 -12.15 -4.91
CA TRP A 157 4.35 -12.81 -4.44
C TRP A 157 4.08 -13.67 -3.19
N ALA A 158 3.38 -13.12 -2.19
CA ALA A 158 3.04 -13.82 -0.96
C ALA A 158 2.15 -15.04 -1.23
N CYS A 159 1.15 -14.90 -2.11
CA CYS A 159 0.29 -16.00 -2.55
C CYS A 159 1.09 -17.15 -3.19
N ARG A 160 2.07 -16.81 -4.06
CA ARG A 160 2.95 -17.81 -4.69
C ARG A 160 3.79 -18.56 -3.66
N ILE A 161 4.30 -17.88 -2.64
CA ILE A 161 5.06 -18.54 -1.56
C ILE A 161 4.16 -19.42 -0.71
N ALA A 162 2.97 -18.94 -0.34
CA ALA A 162 2.01 -19.71 0.42
C ALA A 162 1.62 -21.02 -0.30
N ASP A 163 1.38 -20.97 -1.62
CA ASP A 163 1.08 -22.17 -2.41
C ASP A 163 2.27 -23.15 -2.46
N LYS A 164 3.49 -22.64 -2.66
CA LYS A 164 4.72 -23.47 -2.62
C LYS A 164 4.89 -24.15 -1.25
N PHE A 165 4.71 -23.40 -0.17
CA PHE A 165 4.78 -23.92 1.20
C PHE A 165 3.75 -25.03 1.46
N ARG A 166 2.49 -24.81 1.04
CA ARG A 166 1.44 -25.83 1.13
C ARG A 166 1.81 -27.11 0.38
N LYS A 167 2.37 -26.98 -0.84
CA LYS A 167 2.79 -28.13 -1.67
C LYS A 167 3.98 -28.88 -1.08
N SER A 168 4.94 -28.22 -0.45
CA SER A 168 6.07 -28.90 0.20
C SER A 168 5.65 -29.73 1.41
N VAL A 169 4.71 -29.21 2.22
CA VAL A 169 4.16 -29.95 3.37
C VAL A 169 3.42 -31.21 2.92
N SER A 170 2.60 -31.11 1.87
CA SER A 170 1.85 -32.25 1.32
C SER A 170 2.76 -33.38 0.80
N LYS A 171 3.88 -33.05 0.14
CA LYS A 171 4.84 -34.05 -0.35
C LYS A 171 5.58 -34.77 0.78
N SER A 172 5.94 -34.06 1.85
CA SER A 172 6.60 -34.65 3.02
C SER A 172 5.70 -35.68 3.73
N GLY A 173 4.41 -35.37 3.89
CA GLY A 173 3.44 -36.28 4.50
C GLY A 173 3.21 -37.57 3.70
N HIS A 174 3.25 -37.51 2.37
CA HIS A 174 3.07 -38.68 1.50
C HIS A 174 4.30 -39.62 1.49
N GLY A 175 5.52 -39.08 1.68
CA GLY A 175 6.74 -39.88 1.79
C GLY A 175 6.78 -40.70 3.08
N HIS A 176 6.28 -40.14 4.18
CA HIS A 176 6.25 -40.81 5.48
C HIS A 176 5.21 -41.94 5.54
N ALA A 177 4.07 -41.78 4.86
CA ALA A 177 3.02 -42.80 4.79
C ALA A 177 3.43 -44.05 3.99
N LYS A 178 4.30 -43.90 2.97
CA LYS A 178 4.82 -45.05 2.21
C LYS A 178 5.87 -45.87 2.96
N GLY A 179 6.61 -45.27 3.88
CA GLY A 179 7.62 -45.98 4.69
C GLY A 179 7.03 -46.83 5.82
N SER A 180 5.81 -46.54 6.27
CA SER A 180 5.20 -47.22 7.42
C SER A 180 4.44 -48.50 7.08
N ASN A 181 4.23 -48.82 5.79
CA ASN A 181 3.53 -50.03 5.33
C ASN A 181 4.49 -51.15 4.86
N ALA A 182 5.79 -51.03 5.17
CA ALA A 182 6.82 -51.98 4.76
C ALA A 182 7.47 -52.75 5.93
N ALA A 183 6.80 -52.81 7.09
CA ALA A 183 7.23 -53.58 8.26
C ALA A 183 6.18 -54.63 8.63
#